data_AF-A0A5R9JHB8-F1
#
_entry.id   AF-A0A5R9JHB8-F1
#
_cell.length_a   1.000
_cell.length_b   1.000
_cell.length_c   1.000
_cell.angle_alpha   90.00
_cell.angle_beta   90.00
_cell.angle_gamma   90.00
#
_symmetry.space_group_name_H-M   'P 1'
#
loop_
_entity.id
_entity.type
_entity.pdbx_description
1 polymer ?
#
loop_
_entity_poly.entity_id
_entity_poly.type
_entity_poly.pdbx_seq_one_letter_code
_entity_poly.pdbx_strand_id
1 'polypeptide(L)'
;MAPADRVLELGGSETLTPRRLVEAARQSHTVRLHPDALGRIEAAHRTVVRQAAGGAAIYGVSTGLGAVVDTAIAFDDAGLQRRVIRARAVGVGAEATDVEVRAVMIARLAGFACGVSGASAATVRAYAAMLAAGIYPVMPLRGSLGEADLAPLAHVALVLIGEGSARIGAQAMPGAEALRRAGLQPAALGPKDGLALVSSNAVSVALGALALDAARTALSRLTASAALAFEAQLANLSPLRADAVALRPTPGTARIAGEIRQLLEGGDLAAAAAGRRLHDPLSFRCVAPVLGALLHAIDLADAAVALALRTPDDNPAVLPGADAIVGTAGFDTTHLVLAFEMLGQAMARAASLAGARILQLMSAGTTGLPRFLAPDQDGSSGLAPLQKTVAALVADIAHRSQPMPATILPVADGMEDYATMAVPVVRKTASIGGMLGLLAAAEMITAAQAIDLRPGHRLGLGTARHHAAIRRLVPALAEDRSLAHELQELHRALGSADL
;
A
#
# COMPACT_ATOMS: atom_id res chain seq x y z
N MET A 1 11.63 -19.10 -21.46
CA MET A 1 10.56 -18.30 -22.11
C MET A 1 10.69 -16.89 -21.58
N ALA A 2 11.00 -15.91 -22.43
CA ALA A 2 10.86 -14.51 -22.03
C ALA A 2 9.41 -14.31 -21.55
N PRO A 3 9.17 -13.63 -20.42
CA PRO A 3 7.80 -13.34 -20.01
C PRO A 3 7.16 -12.60 -21.18
N ALA A 4 5.99 -13.06 -21.64
CA ALA A 4 5.23 -12.31 -22.65
C ALA A 4 5.14 -10.86 -22.16
N ASP A 5 5.60 -9.90 -22.96
CA ASP A 5 5.62 -8.48 -22.59
C ASP A 5 4.21 -8.08 -22.16
N ARG A 6 3.99 -7.99 -20.84
CA ARG A 6 2.70 -7.59 -20.30
C ARG A 6 2.61 -6.08 -20.46
N VAL A 7 1.81 -5.66 -21.43
CA VAL A 7 1.63 -4.26 -21.75
C VAL A 7 0.49 -3.68 -20.91
N LEU A 8 0.77 -2.61 -20.17
CA LEU A 8 -0.23 -1.78 -19.50
C LEU A 8 -0.52 -0.56 -20.39
N GLU A 9 -1.71 -0.52 -20.97
CA GLU A 9 -2.18 0.63 -21.75
C GLU A 9 -3.06 1.55 -20.89
N LEU A 10 -2.74 2.84 -20.85
CA LEU A 10 -3.42 3.84 -20.03
C LEU A 10 -4.34 4.72 -20.88
N GLY A 11 -5.57 4.93 -20.40
CA GLY A 11 -6.57 5.81 -21.02
C GLY A 11 -7.32 5.23 -22.23
N GLY A 12 -7.27 3.91 -22.40
CA GLY A 12 -8.16 3.15 -23.30
C GLY A 12 -9.46 2.72 -22.59
N SER A 13 -10.11 1.67 -23.09
CA SER A 13 -11.32 1.08 -22.47
C SER A 13 -11.03 0.35 -21.16
N GLU A 14 -9.79 -0.13 -20.98
CA GLU A 14 -9.38 -0.79 -19.76
C GLU A 14 -9.09 0.20 -18.64
N THR A 15 -9.59 -0.15 -17.46
CA THR A 15 -9.42 0.64 -16.25
C THR A 15 -8.17 0.22 -15.48
N LEU A 16 -7.38 1.19 -15.02
CA LEU A 16 -6.28 0.92 -14.08
C LEU A 16 -6.86 0.66 -12.68
N THR A 17 -6.65 -0.55 -12.15
CA THR A 17 -7.03 -0.92 -10.78
C THR A 17 -5.81 -0.86 -9.84
N PRO A 18 -6.02 -0.76 -8.52
CA PRO A 18 -4.91 -0.79 -7.55
C PRO A 18 -4.00 -2.02 -7.74
N ARG A 19 -4.61 -3.19 -7.94
CA ARG A 19 -3.87 -4.44 -8.19
C ARG A 19 -3.03 -4.38 -9.48
N ARG A 20 -3.59 -3.91 -10.59
CA ARG A 20 -2.84 -3.79 -11.86
C ARG A 20 -1.70 -2.78 -11.76
N LEU A 21 -1.88 -1.71 -10.98
CA LEU A 21 -0.80 -0.77 -10.70
C LEU A 21 0.36 -1.46 -9.96
N VAL A 22 0.06 -2.23 -8.90
CA VAL A 22 1.09 -2.95 -8.12
C VAL A 22 1.79 -4.01 -8.98
N GLU A 23 1.04 -4.79 -9.76
CA GLU A 23 1.60 -5.78 -10.69
C GLU A 23 2.53 -5.11 -11.70
N ALA A 24 2.08 -4.02 -12.32
CA ALA A 24 2.90 -3.26 -13.26
C ALA A 24 4.16 -2.74 -12.59
N ALA A 25 4.04 -2.13 -11.41
CA ALA A 25 5.16 -1.56 -10.64
C ALA A 25 6.23 -2.60 -10.26
N ARG A 26 5.84 -3.85 -9.99
CA ARG A 26 6.78 -4.92 -9.59
C ARG A 26 7.34 -5.73 -10.76
N GLN A 27 6.57 -5.93 -11.83
CA GLN A 27 6.87 -6.91 -12.88
C GLN A 27 7.34 -6.27 -14.20
N SER A 28 8.01 -5.12 -14.16
CA SER A 28 8.57 -4.41 -15.34
C SER A 28 7.67 -4.39 -16.59
N HIS A 29 6.36 -4.16 -16.42
CA HIS A 29 5.43 -4.07 -17.55
C HIS A 29 5.79 -2.92 -18.50
N THR A 30 5.61 -3.10 -19.81
CA THR A 30 5.67 -1.98 -20.76
C THR A 30 4.46 -1.08 -20.53
N VAL A 31 4.65 0.19 -20.22
CA VAL A 31 3.57 1.16 -19.99
C VAL A 31 3.46 2.07 -21.20
N ARG A 32 2.27 2.17 -21.80
CA ARG A 32 2.00 3.05 -22.95
C ARG A 32 0.68 3.81 -22.79
N LEU A 33 0.60 4.98 -23.39
CA LEU A 33 -0.64 5.76 -23.49
C LEU A 33 -1.43 5.32 -24.72
N HIS A 34 -2.74 5.13 -24.56
CA HIS A 34 -3.64 4.86 -25.67
C HIS A 34 -3.69 6.08 -26.63
N PRO A 35 -3.83 5.89 -27.95
CA PRO A 35 -3.96 6.99 -28.91
C PRO A 35 -5.05 8.01 -28.54
N ASP A 36 -6.21 7.53 -28.08
CA ASP A 36 -7.30 8.42 -27.64
C ASP A 36 -6.92 9.29 -26.44
N ALA A 37 -6.11 8.76 -25.51
CA ALA A 37 -5.60 9.56 -24.40
C ALA A 37 -4.69 10.68 -24.88
N LEU A 38 -3.81 10.39 -25.85
CA LEU A 38 -2.97 11.42 -26.48
C LEU A 38 -3.82 12.50 -27.17
N GLY A 39 -4.88 12.10 -27.89
CA GLY A 39 -5.82 13.04 -28.50
C GLY A 39 -6.52 13.94 -27.47
N ARG A 40 -6.94 13.39 -26.32
CA ARG A 40 -7.52 14.18 -25.22
C ARG A 40 -6.51 15.15 -24.60
N ILE A 41 -5.28 14.70 -24.35
CA ILE A 41 -4.19 15.55 -23.83
C ILE A 41 -3.94 16.74 -24.76
N GLU A 42 -3.81 16.48 -26.07
CA GLU A 42 -3.59 17.53 -27.07
C GLU A 42 -4.76 18.51 -27.17
N ALA A 43 -6.00 18.02 -27.09
CA ALA A 43 -7.18 18.88 -27.07
C ALA A 43 -7.21 19.81 -25.84
N ALA A 44 -6.94 19.27 -24.66
CA ALA A 44 -6.92 20.05 -23.43
C ALA A 44 -5.79 21.08 -23.41
N HIS A 45 -4.59 20.71 -23.89
CA HIS A 45 -3.48 21.64 -23.99
C HIS A 45 -3.78 22.79 -24.98
N ARG A 46 -4.42 22.49 -26.12
CA ARG A 46 -4.86 23.55 -27.06
C ARG A 46 -5.84 24.52 -26.43
N THR A 47 -6.73 24.06 -25.56
CA THR A 47 -7.62 24.96 -24.80
C THR A 47 -6.84 25.85 -23.84
N VAL A 48 -5.88 25.31 -23.10
CA VAL A 48 -4.99 26.12 -22.24
C VAL A 48 -4.27 27.21 -23.03
N VAL A 49 -3.62 26.84 -24.13
CA VAL A 49 -2.86 27.79 -24.95
C VAL A 49 -3.78 28.85 -25.57
N ARG A 50 -4.92 28.46 -26.14
CA ARG A 50 -5.88 29.39 -26.75
C ARG A 50 -6.41 30.40 -25.73
N GLN A 51 -6.87 29.94 -24.56
CA GLN A 51 -7.44 30.84 -23.56
C GLN A 51 -6.38 31.77 -22.95
N ALA A 52 -5.18 31.25 -22.66
CA ALA A 52 -4.08 32.07 -22.15
C ALA A 52 -3.66 33.15 -23.17
N ALA A 53 -3.54 32.79 -24.45
CA ALA A 53 -3.26 33.75 -25.52
C ALA A 53 -4.38 34.77 -25.73
N GLY A 54 -5.63 34.40 -25.40
CA GLY A 54 -6.78 35.31 -25.38
C GLY A 54 -6.87 36.22 -24.16
N GLY A 55 -5.90 36.17 -23.25
CA GLY A 55 -5.84 37.01 -22.05
C GLY A 55 -6.63 36.49 -20.84
N ALA A 56 -7.11 35.24 -20.86
CA ALA A 56 -7.78 34.65 -19.70
C ALA A 56 -6.80 34.48 -18.52
N ALA A 57 -7.27 34.80 -17.31
CA ALA A 57 -6.55 34.52 -16.08
C ALA A 57 -6.69 33.04 -15.70
N ILE A 58 -5.59 32.30 -15.68
CA ILE A 58 -5.55 30.85 -15.46
C ILE A 58 -4.47 30.54 -14.42
N TYR A 59 -4.88 29.94 -13.31
CA TYR A 59 -4.02 29.59 -12.17
C TYR A 59 -2.79 28.78 -12.60
N GLY A 60 -1.60 29.31 -12.31
CA GLY A 60 -0.30 28.70 -12.64
C GLY A 60 0.05 28.66 -14.13
N VAL A 61 -0.72 29.36 -14.98
CA VAL A 61 -0.47 29.50 -16.41
C VAL A 61 -0.26 30.97 -16.77
N SER A 62 -1.25 31.83 -16.52
CA SER A 62 -1.17 33.28 -16.73
C SER A 62 -1.22 34.06 -15.40
N THR A 63 -1.38 33.37 -14.27
CA THR A 63 -1.19 33.91 -12.91
C THR A 63 -0.23 33.05 -12.05
N GLY A 64 0.31 33.62 -10.98
CA GLY A 64 1.17 32.93 -10.02
C GLY A 64 0.48 31.78 -9.25
N LEU A 65 1.22 31.15 -8.33
CA LEU A 65 0.80 29.97 -7.56
C LEU A 65 0.88 30.23 -6.05
N GLY A 66 -0.07 29.69 -5.27
CA GLY A 66 -0.11 29.85 -3.81
C GLY A 66 -0.26 31.32 -3.40
N ALA A 67 0.62 31.81 -2.52
CA ALA A 67 0.59 33.17 -1.97
C ALA A 67 0.74 34.32 -2.99
N VAL A 68 1.09 34.02 -4.26
CA VAL A 68 1.22 35.02 -5.34
C VAL A 68 0.19 34.80 -6.46
N VAL A 69 -0.97 34.21 -6.13
CA VAL A 69 -2.06 33.90 -7.08
C VAL A 69 -2.59 35.11 -7.84
N ASP A 70 -2.43 36.31 -7.29
CA ASP A 70 -2.85 37.61 -7.82
C ASP A 70 -1.85 38.25 -8.79
N THR A 71 -0.68 37.64 -9.01
CA THR A 71 0.38 38.16 -9.89
C THR A 71 0.22 37.66 -11.32
N ALA A 72 0.11 38.57 -12.30
CA ALA A 72 0.09 38.24 -13.72
C ALA A 72 1.48 37.79 -14.23
N ILE A 73 1.51 36.79 -15.11
CA ILE A 73 2.74 36.20 -15.67
C ILE A 73 2.58 35.96 -17.18
N ALA A 74 3.70 35.95 -17.91
CA ALA A 74 3.71 35.52 -19.31
C ALA A 74 3.46 34.01 -19.41
N PHE A 75 2.44 33.61 -20.18
CA PHE A 75 1.97 32.23 -20.22
C PHE A 75 2.91 31.26 -20.96
N ASP A 76 3.83 31.79 -21.77
CA ASP A 76 4.82 31.06 -22.56
C ASP A 76 6.24 31.09 -21.94
N ASP A 77 6.40 31.61 -20.71
CA ASP A 77 7.69 31.60 -20.00
C ASP A 77 8.06 30.17 -19.55
N ALA A 78 8.80 29.45 -20.39
CA ALA A 78 9.37 28.14 -20.04
C ALA A 78 10.29 28.20 -18.80
N GLY A 79 10.94 29.33 -18.54
CA GLY A 79 11.72 29.57 -17.34
C GLY A 79 10.85 29.58 -16.09
N LEU A 80 9.63 30.12 -16.16
CA LEU A 80 8.67 30.06 -15.07
C LEU A 80 8.29 28.61 -14.76
N GLN A 81 7.96 27.81 -15.77
CA GLN A 81 7.57 26.41 -15.57
C GLN A 81 8.68 25.60 -14.87
N ARG A 82 9.96 25.88 -15.19
CA ARG A 82 11.11 25.33 -14.45
C ARG A 82 11.19 25.84 -13.01
N ARG A 83 10.97 27.14 -12.79
CA ARG A 83 10.94 27.73 -11.44
C ARG A 83 9.82 27.13 -10.59
N VAL A 84 8.66 26.80 -11.20
CA VAL A 84 7.57 26.10 -10.51
C VAL A 84 8.09 24.80 -9.91
N ILE A 85 8.71 23.95 -10.72
CA ILE A 85 9.29 22.67 -10.27
C ILE A 85 10.32 22.89 -9.16
N ARG A 86 11.33 23.74 -9.41
CA ARG A 86 12.43 23.99 -8.45
C ARG A 86 11.93 24.49 -7.09
N ALA A 87 10.98 25.41 -7.08
CA ALA A 87 10.45 25.99 -5.85
C ALA A 87 9.66 24.98 -5.00
N ARG A 88 9.16 23.89 -5.59
CA ARG A 88 8.43 22.83 -4.88
C ARG A 88 9.31 21.63 -4.55
N ALA A 89 10.54 21.53 -5.06
CA ALA A 89 11.45 20.42 -4.78
C ALA A 89 12.09 20.51 -3.38
N VAL A 90 11.24 20.57 -2.35
CA VAL A 90 11.60 20.76 -0.94
C VAL A 90 11.44 19.48 -0.11
N GLY A 91 11.15 18.35 -0.77
CA GLY A 91 11.00 17.06 -0.09
C GLY A 91 12.29 16.60 0.60
N VAL A 92 12.15 15.95 1.77
CA VAL A 92 13.28 15.45 2.59
C VAL A 92 12.99 14.08 3.22
N GLY A 93 14.01 13.50 3.88
CA GLY A 93 13.87 12.28 4.68
C GLY A 93 13.98 10.99 3.87
N ALA A 94 13.27 9.94 4.30
CA ALA A 94 13.32 8.64 3.65
C ALA A 94 12.94 8.73 2.17
N GLU A 95 13.78 8.16 1.32
CA GLU A 95 13.57 8.10 -0.12
C GLU A 95 12.65 6.94 -0.48
N ALA A 96 11.84 7.13 -1.52
CA ALA A 96 11.07 6.06 -2.12
C ALA A 96 11.98 5.01 -2.76
N THR A 97 11.54 3.76 -2.67
CA THR A 97 12.09 2.63 -3.41
C THR A 97 11.75 2.75 -4.90
N ASP A 98 12.51 2.06 -5.74
CA ASP A 98 12.29 2.08 -7.19
C ASP A 98 10.89 1.60 -7.59
N VAL A 99 10.34 0.60 -6.87
CA VAL A 99 8.96 0.12 -7.05
C VAL A 99 7.94 1.21 -6.72
N GLU A 100 8.16 1.95 -5.63
CA GLU A 100 7.29 3.07 -5.26
C GLU A 100 7.36 4.19 -6.30
N VAL A 101 8.56 4.63 -6.69
CA VAL A 101 8.75 5.66 -7.74
C VAL A 101 8.07 5.25 -9.04
N ARG A 102 8.26 3.99 -9.47
CA ARG A 102 7.63 3.45 -10.67
C ARG A 102 6.10 3.45 -10.58
N ALA A 103 5.53 3.09 -9.42
CA ALA A 103 4.09 3.15 -9.19
C ALA A 103 3.56 4.59 -9.26
N VAL A 104 4.28 5.55 -8.65
CA VAL A 104 3.95 6.98 -8.74
C VAL A 104 3.92 7.46 -10.19
N MET A 105 4.93 7.09 -10.96
CA MET A 105 5.01 7.48 -12.38
C MET A 105 3.86 6.91 -13.20
N ILE A 106 3.46 5.65 -12.98
CA ILE A 106 2.29 5.07 -13.64
C ILE A 106 1.01 5.81 -13.23
N ALA A 107 0.82 6.06 -11.93
CA ALA A 107 -0.36 6.76 -11.43
C ALA A 107 -0.47 8.17 -12.02
N ARG A 108 0.63 8.91 -12.13
CA ARG A 108 0.62 10.24 -12.76
C ARG A 108 0.32 10.17 -14.26
N LEU A 109 0.87 9.19 -14.98
CA LEU A 109 0.51 8.95 -16.39
C LEU A 109 -0.97 8.61 -16.56
N ALA A 110 -1.57 7.87 -15.64
CA ALA A 110 -3.00 7.59 -15.66
C ALA A 110 -3.83 8.87 -15.49
N GLY A 111 -3.42 9.76 -14.58
CA GLY A 111 -4.01 11.10 -14.43
C GLY A 111 -3.91 11.94 -15.72
N PHE A 112 -2.74 11.99 -16.35
CA PHE A 112 -2.58 12.67 -17.64
C PHE A 112 -3.48 12.07 -18.72
N ALA A 113 -3.67 10.75 -18.74
CA ALA A 113 -4.49 10.06 -19.72
C ALA A 113 -5.98 10.45 -19.66
N CYS A 114 -6.46 11.03 -18.56
CA CYS A 114 -7.80 11.63 -18.48
C CYS A 114 -7.94 12.86 -19.39
N GLY A 115 -6.83 13.54 -19.71
CA GLY A 115 -6.80 14.66 -20.64
C GLY A 115 -7.49 15.92 -20.10
N VAL A 116 -7.38 16.18 -18.80
CA VAL A 116 -7.88 17.42 -18.18
C VAL A 116 -6.79 18.28 -17.56
N SER A 117 -5.59 17.71 -17.37
CA SER A 117 -4.44 18.37 -16.77
C SER A 117 -3.90 19.53 -17.62
N GLY A 118 -4.19 19.57 -18.92
CA GLY A 118 -3.72 20.62 -19.83
C GLY A 118 -2.20 20.64 -20.08
N ALA A 119 -1.49 19.57 -19.68
CA ALA A 119 -0.09 19.36 -20.00
C ALA A 119 0.11 19.14 -21.51
N SER A 120 1.24 19.55 -22.04
CA SER A 120 1.63 19.31 -23.42
C SER A 120 1.90 17.82 -23.66
N ALA A 121 1.52 17.34 -24.84
CA ALA A 121 1.78 15.96 -25.24
C ALA A 121 3.29 15.64 -25.28
N ALA A 122 4.14 16.63 -25.59
CA ALA A 122 5.59 16.49 -25.59
C ALA A 122 6.12 16.16 -24.18
N THR A 123 5.69 16.92 -23.16
CA THR A 123 6.07 16.68 -21.76
C THR A 123 5.56 15.33 -21.26
N VAL A 124 4.31 14.97 -21.55
CA VAL A 124 3.75 13.67 -21.15
C VAL A 124 4.49 12.51 -21.82
N ARG A 125 4.86 12.62 -23.11
CA ARG A 125 5.68 11.62 -23.81
C ARG A 125 7.09 11.50 -23.24
N ALA A 126 7.72 12.62 -22.87
CA ALA A 126 9.03 12.61 -22.22
C ALA A 126 8.95 11.89 -20.85
N TYR A 127 7.89 12.13 -20.08
CA TYR A 127 7.64 11.45 -18.81
C TYR A 127 7.47 9.93 -19.00
N ALA A 128 6.67 9.53 -19.99
CA ALA A 128 6.50 8.12 -20.35
C ALA A 128 7.82 7.46 -20.81
N ALA A 129 8.64 8.18 -21.59
CA ALA A 129 9.95 7.70 -22.03
C ALA A 129 10.92 7.50 -20.85
N MET A 130 10.91 8.42 -19.87
CA MET A 130 11.69 8.28 -18.63
C MET A 130 11.31 7.02 -17.84
N LEU A 131 10.00 6.76 -17.70
CA LEU A 131 9.49 5.52 -17.08
C LEU A 131 9.93 4.28 -17.86
N ALA A 132 9.77 4.29 -19.18
CA ALA A 132 10.12 3.16 -20.06
C ALA A 132 11.62 2.85 -20.05
N ALA A 133 12.47 3.87 -19.87
CA ALA A 133 13.91 3.73 -19.75
C ALA A 133 14.37 3.20 -18.38
N GLY A 134 13.45 2.99 -17.42
CA GLY A 134 13.81 2.53 -16.07
C GLY A 134 14.59 3.57 -15.26
N ILE A 135 14.37 4.86 -15.54
CA ILE A 135 14.98 5.96 -14.78
C ILE A 135 14.04 6.29 -13.61
N TYR A 136 14.51 6.05 -12.38
CA TYR A 136 13.72 6.28 -11.18
C TYR A 136 14.29 7.45 -10.37
N PRO A 137 13.61 8.62 -10.36
CA PRO A 137 14.07 9.76 -9.58
C PRO A 137 14.26 9.45 -8.09
N VAL A 138 15.31 10.02 -7.50
CA VAL A 138 15.49 10.02 -6.05
C VAL A 138 14.40 10.91 -5.46
N MET A 139 13.39 10.29 -4.84
CA MET A 139 12.17 10.97 -4.41
C MET A 139 11.99 10.86 -2.88
N PRO A 140 12.32 11.92 -2.12
CA PRO A 140 12.05 11.98 -0.69
C PRO A 140 10.55 12.00 -0.37
N LEU A 141 10.13 11.31 0.69
CA LEU A 141 8.72 11.09 1.03
C LEU A 141 8.16 12.00 2.13
N ARG A 142 8.92 12.96 2.67
CA ARG A 142 8.38 14.00 3.59
C ARG A 142 8.31 15.34 2.87
N GLY A 143 7.21 16.06 3.07
CA GLY A 143 6.98 17.39 2.49
C GLY A 143 5.63 17.55 1.79
N SER A 144 4.92 16.47 1.49
CA SER A 144 3.53 16.54 1.00
C SER A 144 2.57 16.86 2.15
N LEU A 145 1.61 17.76 1.88
CA LEU A 145 0.48 18.06 2.74
C LEU A 145 -0.73 17.15 2.47
N GLY A 146 -0.79 16.47 1.32
CA GLY A 146 -1.97 15.69 0.91
C GLY A 146 -3.04 16.49 0.18
N GLU A 147 -2.77 17.76 -0.14
CA GLU A 147 -3.50 18.61 -1.08
C GLU A 147 -2.66 18.76 -2.37
N ALA A 148 -2.54 17.67 -3.12
CA ALA A 148 -1.47 17.41 -4.07
C ALA A 148 -0.09 17.13 -3.43
N ASP A 149 0.59 16.12 -3.96
CA ASP A 149 1.90 15.66 -3.53
C ASP A 149 3.03 16.47 -4.19
N LEU A 150 2.93 17.79 -4.09
CA LEU A 150 3.80 18.75 -4.79
C LEU A 150 5.29 18.47 -4.56
N ALA A 151 5.70 18.30 -3.31
CA ALA A 151 7.10 18.18 -2.95
C ALA A 151 7.78 16.92 -3.51
N PRO A 152 7.24 15.70 -3.30
CA PRO A 152 7.81 14.50 -3.92
C PRO A 152 7.69 14.50 -5.45
N LEU A 153 6.58 14.96 -6.04
CA LEU A 153 6.44 15.00 -7.51
C LEU A 153 7.39 16.00 -8.17
N ALA A 154 7.75 17.09 -7.49
CA ALA A 154 8.76 18.02 -7.98
C ALA A 154 10.13 17.35 -8.16
N HIS A 155 10.51 16.40 -7.30
CA HIS A 155 11.76 15.64 -7.48
C HIS A 155 11.72 14.73 -8.71
N VAL A 156 10.55 14.18 -9.06
CA VAL A 156 10.36 13.44 -10.31
C VAL A 156 10.49 14.38 -11.52
N ALA A 157 9.88 15.56 -11.43
CA ALA A 157 9.90 16.57 -12.49
C ALA A 157 11.29 17.19 -12.69
N LEU A 158 12.13 17.31 -11.64
CA LEU A 158 13.51 17.76 -11.75
C LEU A 158 14.31 16.88 -12.73
N VAL A 159 14.22 15.56 -12.56
CA VAL A 159 14.93 14.62 -13.45
C VAL A 159 14.47 14.76 -14.89
N LEU A 160 13.17 14.96 -15.11
CA LEU A 160 12.61 15.16 -16.45
C LEU A 160 13.22 16.36 -17.19
N ILE A 161 13.58 17.42 -16.46
CA ILE A 161 14.23 18.62 -17.02
C ILE A 161 15.78 18.60 -16.94
N GLY A 162 16.36 17.44 -16.62
CA GLY A 162 17.81 17.22 -16.53
C GLY A 162 18.45 17.66 -15.20
N GLU A 163 17.66 17.94 -14.17
CA GLU A 163 18.10 18.37 -12.84
C GLU A 163 17.88 17.24 -11.80
N GLY A 164 18.27 17.48 -10.55
CA GLY A 164 18.11 16.49 -9.47
C GLY A 164 18.94 15.20 -9.69
N SER A 165 18.47 14.12 -9.09
CA SER A 165 19.16 12.81 -9.10
C SER A 165 18.19 11.69 -9.42
N ALA A 166 18.66 10.66 -10.10
CA ALA A 166 17.89 9.45 -10.41
C ALA A 166 18.74 8.19 -10.22
N ARG A 167 18.08 7.06 -10.03
CA ARG A 167 18.67 5.73 -10.01
C ARG A 167 18.45 5.04 -11.36
N ILE A 168 19.50 4.40 -11.85
CA ILE A 168 19.43 3.40 -12.91
C ILE A 168 20.07 2.13 -12.35
N GLY A 169 19.25 1.10 -12.11
CA GLY A 169 19.67 -0.04 -11.29
C GLY A 169 20.04 0.41 -9.87
N ALA A 170 21.15 -0.09 -9.34
CA ALA A 170 21.58 0.21 -7.96
C ALA A 170 22.29 1.56 -7.77
N GLN A 171 22.55 2.32 -8.84
CA GLN A 171 23.39 3.52 -8.77
C GLN A 171 22.57 4.80 -8.91
N ALA A 172 22.68 5.69 -7.92
CA ALA A 172 22.21 7.07 -8.03
C ALA A 172 23.21 7.93 -8.82
N MET A 173 22.70 8.80 -9.69
CA MET A 173 23.49 9.72 -10.51
C MET A 173 22.70 11.00 -10.81
N PRO A 174 23.35 12.08 -11.28
CA PRO A 174 22.66 13.30 -11.71
C PRO A 174 21.61 13.02 -12.80
N GLY A 175 20.46 13.70 -12.74
CA GLY A 175 19.34 13.48 -13.65
C GLY A 175 19.71 13.63 -15.14
N ALA A 176 20.47 14.67 -15.49
CA ALA A 176 20.99 14.85 -16.86
C ALA A 176 21.82 13.65 -17.35
N GLU A 177 22.65 13.08 -16.48
CA GLU A 177 23.46 11.91 -16.82
C GLU A 177 22.59 10.66 -17.01
N ALA A 178 21.57 10.47 -16.16
CA ALA A 178 20.61 9.39 -16.31
C ALA A 178 19.85 9.46 -17.64
N LEU A 179 19.33 10.65 -18.00
CA LEU A 179 18.66 10.86 -19.29
C LEU A 179 19.60 10.58 -20.47
N ARG A 180 20.82 11.12 -20.44
CA ARG A 180 21.83 10.94 -21.50
C ARG A 180 22.16 9.47 -21.73
N ARG A 181 22.32 8.68 -20.66
CA ARG A 181 22.60 7.23 -20.75
C ARG A 181 21.46 6.45 -21.41
N ALA A 182 20.22 6.90 -21.24
CA ALA A 182 19.05 6.32 -21.90
C ALA A 182 18.80 6.90 -23.31
N GLY A 183 19.67 7.77 -23.82
CA GLY A 183 19.46 8.45 -25.11
C GLY A 183 18.33 9.48 -25.09
N LEU A 184 17.90 9.91 -23.90
CA LEU A 184 16.85 10.92 -23.70
C LEU A 184 17.47 12.31 -23.53
N GLN A 185 16.72 13.33 -23.93
CA GLN A 185 17.07 14.73 -23.72
C GLN A 185 16.19 15.33 -22.62
N PRO A 186 16.67 16.35 -21.88
CA PRO A 186 15.84 17.13 -20.97
C PRO A 186 14.57 17.67 -21.66
N ALA A 187 13.42 17.52 -21.02
CA ALA A 187 12.15 17.99 -21.57
C ALA A 187 12.11 19.53 -21.67
N ALA A 188 11.61 20.02 -22.80
CA ALA A 188 11.23 21.43 -22.95
C ALA A 188 9.78 21.60 -22.47
N LEU A 189 9.58 22.46 -21.48
CA LEU A 189 8.28 22.69 -20.87
C LEU A 189 7.51 23.78 -21.62
N GLY A 190 6.25 23.51 -21.95
CA GLY A 190 5.30 24.49 -22.48
C GLY A 190 4.36 25.05 -21.40
N PRO A 191 3.36 25.84 -21.80
CA PRO A 191 2.38 26.41 -20.88
C PRO A 191 1.74 25.34 -19.99
N LYS A 192 1.65 25.60 -18.67
CA LYS A 192 1.11 24.72 -17.62
C LYS A 192 1.93 23.47 -17.27
N ASP A 193 2.94 23.08 -18.06
CA ASP A 193 3.63 21.80 -17.86
C ASP A 193 4.28 21.66 -16.48
N GLY A 194 4.89 22.73 -15.96
CA GLY A 194 5.54 22.70 -14.64
C GLY A 194 4.55 22.42 -13.52
N LEU A 195 3.38 23.07 -13.54
CA LEU A 195 2.30 22.82 -12.58
C LEU A 195 1.70 21.42 -12.77
N ALA A 196 1.40 21.03 -14.01
CA ALA A 196 0.78 19.75 -14.29
C ALA A 196 1.67 18.55 -13.92
N LEU A 197 3.00 18.71 -13.90
CA LEU A 197 3.91 17.66 -13.43
C LEU A 197 3.85 17.44 -11.92
N VAL A 198 3.57 18.49 -11.13
CA VAL A 198 3.67 18.44 -9.67
C VAL A 198 2.31 18.42 -8.95
N SER A 199 1.26 18.97 -9.56
CA SER A 199 -0.07 19.10 -8.96
C SER A 199 -0.89 17.83 -9.15
N SER A 200 -0.67 16.84 -8.28
CA SER A 200 -1.40 15.57 -8.26
C SER A 200 -1.16 14.80 -6.96
N ASN A 201 -2.08 13.91 -6.59
CA ASN A 201 -1.98 12.96 -5.50
C ASN A 201 -1.36 11.61 -5.91
N ALA A 202 -0.67 11.57 -7.06
CA ALA A 202 -0.10 10.33 -7.59
C ALA A 202 0.82 9.59 -6.59
N VAL A 203 1.47 10.30 -5.66
CA VAL A 203 2.30 9.68 -4.62
C VAL A 203 1.42 8.98 -3.58
N SER A 204 0.46 9.68 -3.00
CA SER A 204 -0.49 9.16 -2.01
C SER A 204 -1.26 7.98 -2.56
N VAL A 205 -1.76 8.08 -3.80
CA VAL A 205 -2.53 7.02 -4.47
C VAL A 205 -1.68 5.78 -4.75
N ALA A 206 -0.47 5.95 -5.30
CA ALA A 206 0.40 4.82 -5.63
C ALA A 206 0.92 4.11 -4.38
N LEU A 207 1.34 4.86 -3.36
CA LEU A 207 1.74 4.28 -2.07
C LEU A 207 0.56 3.60 -1.38
N GLY A 208 -0.64 4.16 -1.49
CA GLY A 208 -1.88 3.54 -1.03
C GLY A 208 -2.13 2.18 -1.71
N ALA A 209 -1.97 2.08 -3.03
CA ALA A 209 -2.09 0.82 -3.76
C ALA A 209 -1.09 -0.24 -3.28
N LEU A 210 0.16 0.13 -3.04
CA LEU A 210 1.19 -0.78 -2.51
C LEU A 210 0.88 -1.21 -1.06
N ALA A 211 0.38 -0.29 -0.24
CA ALA A 211 -0.04 -0.59 1.12
C ALA A 211 -1.26 -1.53 1.17
N LEU A 212 -2.21 -1.41 0.23
CA LEU A 212 -3.34 -2.32 0.08
C LEU A 212 -2.89 -3.75 -0.24
N ASP A 213 -1.92 -3.91 -1.14
CA ASP A 213 -1.36 -5.21 -1.46
C ASP A 213 -0.67 -5.85 -0.23
N ALA A 214 0.06 -5.07 0.55
CA ALA A 214 0.63 -5.51 1.82
C ALA A 214 -0.47 -5.89 2.84
N ALA A 215 -1.56 -5.13 2.94
CA ALA A 215 -2.67 -5.42 3.84
C ALA A 215 -3.45 -6.69 3.43
N ARG A 216 -3.67 -6.91 2.13
CA ARG A 216 -4.28 -8.15 1.60
C ARG A 216 -3.40 -9.36 1.91
N THR A 217 -2.10 -9.22 1.71
CA THR A 217 -1.12 -10.25 2.06
C THR A 217 -1.14 -10.54 3.56
N ALA A 218 -1.18 -9.51 4.42
CA ALA A 218 -1.27 -9.68 5.86
C ALA A 218 -2.57 -10.38 6.29
N LEU A 219 -3.72 -10.03 5.71
CA LEU A 219 -5.00 -10.69 5.99
C LEU A 219 -4.95 -12.19 5.63
N SER A 220 -4.43 -12.53 4.45
CA SER A 220 -4.28 -13.93 4.02
C SER A 220 -3.40 -14.72 5.00
N ARG A 221 -2.25 -14.16 5.40
CA ARG A 221 -1.34 -14.77 6.38
C ARG A 221 -1.99 -14.94 7.75
N LEU A 222 -2.72 -13.93 8.24
CA LEU A 222 -3.43 -14.00 9.52
C LEU A 222 -4.56 -15.05 9.50
N THR A 223 -5.18 -15.26 8.35
CA THR A 223 -6.21 -16.29 8.17
C THR A 223 -5.60 -17.68 8.20
N ALA A 224 -4.47 -17.88 7.52
CA ALA A 224 -3.71 -19.13 7.55
C ALA A 224 -3.10 -19.42 8.94
N SER A 225 -2.51 -18.42 9.59
CA SER A 225 -1.97 -18.56 10.95
C SER A 225 -3.06 -18.87 11.97
N ALA A 226 -4.25 -18.27 11.82
CA ALA A 226 -5.40 -18.60 12.63
C ALA A 226 -5.86 -20.05 12.42
N ALA A 227 -5.94 -20.55 11.18
CA ALA A 227 -6.30 -21.94 10.93
C ALA A 227 -5.33 -22.91 11.60
N LEU A 228 -4.02 -22.67 11.50
CA LEU A 228 -3.00 -23.43 12.25
C LEU A 228 -3.19 -23.33 13.77
N ALA A 229 -3.50 -22.13 14.28
CA ALA A 229 -3.76 -21.95 15.71
C ALA A 229 -4.98 -22.75 16.17
N PHE A 230 -6.02 -22.90 15.33
CA PHE A 230 -7.19 -23.72 15.62
C PHE A 230 -6.83 -25.20 15.79
N GLU A 231 -5.97 -25.73 14.91
CA GLU A 231 -5.41 -27.09 15.03
C GLU A 231 -4.59 -27.22 16.33
N ALA A 232 -3.66 -26.29 16.56
CA ALA A 232 -2.79 -26.27 17.73
C ALA A 232 -3.56 -26.22 19.06
N GLN A 233 -4.70 -25.52 19.09
CA GLN A 233 -5.54 -25.37 20.27
C GLN A 233 -6.53 -26.53 20.46
N LEU A 234 -6.76 -27.34 19.43
CA LEU A 234 -7.95 -28.20 19.31
C LEU A 234 -9.23 -27.38 19.52
N ALA A 235 -9.35 -26.28 18.78
CA ALA A 235 -10.39 -25.27 18.94
C ALA A 235 -11.76 -25.73 18.43
N ASN A 236 -12.81 -25.24 19.09
CA ASN A 236 -14.20 -25.44 18.73
C ASN A 236 -14.55 -24.71 17.42
N LEU A 237 -15.03 -25.48 16.44
CA LEU A 237 -15.43 -24.98 15.12
C LEU A 237 -16.86 -24.43 15.08
N SER A 238 -17.66 -24.59 16.14
CA SER A 238 -19.05 -24.13 16.16
C SER A 238 -19.23 -22.64 15.83
N PRO A 239 -18.35 -21.71 16.27
CA PRO A 239 -18.46 -20.30 15.91
C PRO A 239 -18.17 -20.00 14.43
N LEU A 240 -17.51 -20.92 13.71
CA LEU A 240 -17.17 -20.78 12.29
C LEU A 240 -18.20 -21.45 11.36
N ARG A 241 -19.20 -22.14 11.91
CA ARG A 241 -20.23 -22.77 11.10
C ARG A 241 -21.02 -21.72 10.31
N ALA A 242 -21.40 -22.08 9.08
CA ALA A 242 -22.14 -21.19 8.20
C ALA A 242 -23.47 -20.71 8.81
N ASP A 243 -24.21 -21.61 9.48
CA ASP A 243 -25.47 -21.28 10.15
C ASP A 243 -25.26 -20.35 11.35
N ALA A 244 -24.24 -20.60 12.17
CA ALA A 244 -23.88 -19.74 13.30
C ALA A 244 -23.46 -18.34 12.84
N VAL A 245 -22.65 -18.24 11.79
CA VAL A 245 -22.24 -16.95 11.21
C VAL A 245 -23.43 -16.22 10.58
N ALA A 246 -24.37 -16.94 9.96
CA ALA A 246 -25.56 -16.36 9.34
C ALA A 246 -26.52 -15.71 10.36
N LEU A 247 -26.47 -16.08 11.65
CA LEU A 247 -27.25 -15.42 12.69
C LEU A 247 -26.92 -13.92 12.83
N ARG A 248 -25.70 -13.51 12.45
CA ARG A 248 -25.28 -12.10 12.41
C ARG A 248 -24.30 -11.86 11.26
N PRO A 249 -24.78 -11.48 10.06
CA PRO A 249 -23.96 -11.34 8.85
C PRO A 249 -23.17 -10.02 8.83
N THR A 250 -22.15 -9.89 9.69
CA THR A 250 -21.24 -8.73 9.62
C THR A 250 -20.31 -8.83 8.39
N PRO A 251 -19.86 -7.68 7.83
CA PRO A 251 -19.01 -7.66 6.64
C PRO A 251 -17.78 -8.57 6.77
N GLY A 252 -17.52 -9.36 5.73
CA GLY A 252 -16.37 -10.25 5.62
C GLY A 252 -16.39 -11.52 6.49
N THR A 253 -17.22 -11.59 7.54
CA THR A 253 -17.20 -12.70 8.52
C THR A 253 -17.44 -14.07 7.88
N ALA A 254 -18.46 -14.18 7.02
CA ALA A 254 -18.78 -15.44 6.34
C ALA A 254 -17.64 -15.92 5.44
N ARG A 255 -16.95 -14.98 4.78
CA ARG A 255 -15.80 -15.28 3.92
C ARG A 255 -14.62 -15.80 4.75
N ILE A 256 -14.23 -15.09 5.81
CA ILE A 256 -13.12 -15.53 6.67
C ILE A 256 -13.44 -16.88 7.34
N ALA A 257 -14.65 -17.06 7.86
CA ALA A 257 -15.05 -18.33 8.45
C ALA A 257 -15.03 -19.48 7.43
N GLY A 258 -15.43 -19.20 6.18
CA GLY A 258 -15.31 -20.15 5.07
C GLY A 258 -13.86 -20.51 4.77
N GLU A 259 -12.99 -19.52 4.59
CA GLU A 259 -11.56 -19.71 4.29
C GLU A 259 -10.85 -20.51 5.40
N ILE A 260 -11.08 -20.19 6.69
CA ILE A 260 -10.51 -20.96 7.81
C ILE A 260 -11.02 -22.41 7.79
N ARG A 261 -12.33 -22.63 7.60
CA ARG A 261 -12.87 -24.00 7.54
C ARG A 261 -12.30 -24.79 6.37
N GLN A 262 -12.15 -24.17 5.20
CA GLN A 262 -11.57 -24.81 4.02
C GLN A 262 -10.13 -25.28 4.28
N LEU A 263 -9.32 -24.48 4.99
CA LEU A 263 -7.95 -24.89 5.35
C LEU A 263 -7.91 -26.09 6.30
N LEU A 264 -8.97 -26.30 7.09
CA LEU A 264 -9.11 -27.38 8.08
C LEU A 264 -9.76 -28.65 7.52
N GLU A 265 -10.23 -28.64 6.26
CA GLU A 265 -10.89 -29.79 5.64
C GLU A 265 -9.94 -31.00 5.53
N GLY A 266 -10.47 -32.21 5.76
CA GLY A 266 -9.71 -33.47 5.72
C GLY A 266 -8.99 -33.85 7.03
N GLY A 267 -8.98 -32.94 8.02
CA GLY A 267 -8.45 -33.19 9.36
C GLY A 267 -9.43 -33.88 10.30
N ASP A 268 -9.01 -34.10 11.55
CA ASP A 268 -9.84 -34.65 12.63
C ASP A 268 -10.21 -33.63 13.72
N LEU A 269 -9.89 -32.34 13.53
CA LEU A 269 -10.10 -31.26 14.51
C LEU A 269 -11.53 -31.23 15.09
N ALA A 270 -12.56 -31.44 14.28
CA ALA A 270 -13.95 -31.45 14.76
C ALA A 270 -14.19 -32.56 15.80
N ALA A 271 -13.59 -33.74 15.60
CA ALA A 271 -13.66 -34.85 16.55
C ALA A 271 -12.74 -34.59 17.76
N ALA A 272 -11.53 -34.09 17.53
CA ALA A 272 -10.56 -33.80 18.58
C ALA A 272 -11.00 -32.67 19.53
N ALA A 273 -11.79 -31.71 19.04
CA ALA A 273 -12.36 -30.61 19.83
C ALA A 273 -13.61 -31.02 20.62
N ALA A 274 -14.25 -32.15 20.28
CA ALA A 274 -15.51 -32.57 20.88
C ALA A 274 -15.35 -32.83 22.40
N GLY A 275 -16.19 -32.19 23.21
CA GLY A 275 -16.19 -32.37 24.67
C GLY A 275 -15.00 -31.73 25.41
N ARG A 276 -14.05 -31.09 24.71
CA ARG A 276 -12.84 -30.54 25.34
C ARG A 276 -13.13 -29.30 26.19
N ARG A 277 -13.88 -28.34 25.63
CA ARG A 277 -14.32 -27.09 26.29
C ARG A 277 -15.64 -26.62 25.70
N LEU A 278 -16.49 -26.00 26.52
CA LEU A 278 -17.72 -25.35 26.04
C LEU A 278 -17.39 -24.15 25.14
N HIS A 279 -16.46 -23.32 25.57
CA HIS A 279 -16.03 -22.12 24.85
C HIS A 279 -14.51 -21.95 24.91
N ASP A 280 -13.92 -21.63 23.76
CA ASP A 280 -12.54 -21.17 23.66
C ASP A 280 -12.40 -19.70 24.08
N PRO A 281 -11.17 -19.21 24.33
CA PRO A 281 -10.91 -17.79 24.49
C PRO A 281 -11.44 -16.95 23.32
N LEU A 282 -11.76 -15.68 23.58
CA LEU A 282 -12.27 -14.75 22.56
C LEU A 282 -11.32 -14.58 21.37
N SER A 283 -10.01 -14.75 21.59
CA SER A 283 -9.01 -14.67 20.53
C SER A 283 -9.21 -15.71 19.41
N PHE A 284 -9.86 -16.84 19.72
CA PHE A 284 -10.33 -17.86 18.76
C PHE A 284 -11.76 -17.59 18.30
N ARG A 285 -12.70 -17.40 19.23
CA ARG A 285 -14.14 -17.25 18.92
C ARG A 285 -14.45 -16.04 18.04
N CYS A 286 -13.69 -14.95 18.19
CA CYS A 286 -13.90 -13.70 17.48
C CYS A 286 -13.03 -13.57 16.22
N VAL A 287 -12.33 -14.62 15.77
CA VAL A 287 -11.42 -14.53 14.62
C VAL A 287 -12.12 -14.12 13.34
N ALA A 288 -13.25 -14.75 13.00
CA ALA A 288 -13.98 -14.46 11.79
C ALA A 288 -14.52 -13.01 11.75
N PRO A 289 -15.21 -12.49 12.79
CA PRO A 289 -15.69 -11.10 12.74
C PRO A 289 -14.58 -10.05 12.78
N VAL A 290 -13.47 -10.28 13.48
CA VAL A 290 -12.37 -9.31 13.53
C VAL A 290 -11.60 -9.25 12.21
N LEU A 291 -11.25 -10.40 11.64
CA LEU A 291 -10.59 -10.42 10.33
C LEU A 291 -11.57 -10.05 9.20
N GLY A 292 -12.88 -10.29 9.37
CA GLY A 292 -13.92 -9.81 8.47
C GLY A 292 -14.01 -8.29 8.45
N ALA A 293 -13.91 -7.64 9.61
CA ALA A 293 -13.82 -6.18 9.69
C ALA A 293 -12.53 -5.63 9.04
N LEU A 294 -11.40 -6.34 9.15
CA LEU A 294 -10.18 -6.00 8.41
C LEU A 294 -10.38 -6.11 6.89
N LEU A 295 -10.99 -7.20 6.42
CA LEU A 295 -11.34 -7.34 5.00
C LEU A 295 -12.22 -6.18 4.52
N HIS A 296 -13.23 -5.81 5.28
CA HIS A 296 -14.10 -4.68 4.95
C HIS A 296 -13.32 -3.36 4.87
N ALA A 297 -12.38 -3.12 5.78
CA ALA A 297 -11.54 -1.93 5.75
C ALA A 297 -10.60 -1.91 4.54
N ILE A 298 -10.07 -3.08 4.13
CA ILE A 298 -9.30 -3.22 2.89
C ILE A 298 -10.18 -2.87 1.69
N ASP A 299 -11.43 -3.36 1.63
CA ASP A 299 -12.32 -3.12 0.50
C ASP A 299 -12.70 -1.62 0.37
N LEU A 300 -12.88 -0.91 1.50
CA LEU A 300 -13.12 0.53 1.50
C LEU A 300 -11.90 1.34 1.04
N ALA A 301 -10.69 0.98 1.50
CA ALA A 301 -9.46 1.61 1.04
C ALA A 301 -9.17 1.30 -0.45
N ASP A 302 -9.48 0.09 -0.92
CA ASP A 302 -9.37 -0.30 -2.33
C ASP A 302 -10.29 0.53 -3.22
N ALA A 303 -11.55 0.72 -2.80
CA ALA A 303 -12.50 1.58 -3.51
C ALA A 303 -12.01 3.03 -3.61
N ALA A 304 -11.42 3.58 -2.54
CA ALA A 304 -10.87 4.93 -2.54
C ALA A 304 -9.68 5.08 -3.51
N VAL A 305 -8.72 4.15 -3.49
CA VAL A 305 -7.58 4.16 -4.43
C VAL A 305 -8.05 3.92 -5.86
N ALA A 306 -8.99 3.01 -6.08
CA ALA A 306 -9.55 2.72 -7.40
C ALA A 306 -10.32 3.92 -7.98
N LEU A 307 -10.99 4.71 -7.14
CA LEU A 307 -11.59 5.98 -7.57
C LEU A 307 -10.49 6.95 -8.02
N ALA A 308 -9.51 7.22 -7.15
CA ALA A 308 -8.44 8.18 -7.41
C ALA A 308 -7.58 7.84 -8.63
N LEU A 309 -7.40 6.55 -8.95
CA LEU A 309 -6.69 6.11 -10.17
C LEU A 309 -7.48 6.36 -11.47
N ARG A 310 -8.78 6.59 -11.40
CA ARG A 310 -9.69 6.73 -12.54
C ARG A 310 -10.19 8.14 -12.77
N THR A 311 -10.03 9.01 -11.77
CA THR A 311 -10.52 10.38 -11.79
C THR A 311 -9.34 11.34 -11.76
N PRO A 312 -9.40 12.45 -12.50
CA PRO A 312 -8.36 13.47 -12.40
C PRO A 312 -8.44 14.24 -11.09
N ASP A 313 -7.29 14.70 -10.62
CA ASP A 313 -7.09 15.48 -9.39
C ASP A 313 -6.47 16.86 -9.66
N ASP A 314 -6.37 17.26 -10.93
CA ASP A 314 -5.71 18.49 -11.36
C ASP A 314 -6.48 19.76 -10.96
N ASN A 315 -5.70 20.79 -10.59
CA ASN A 315 -6.18 22.16 -10.43
C ASN A 315 -5.22 23.16 -11.13
N PRO A 316 -5.73 24.06 -11.99
CA PRO A 316 -7.09 24.07 -12.53
C PRO A 316 -7.29 22.92 -13.52
N ALA A 317 -8.53 22.51 -13.78
CA ALA A 317 -8.85 21.45 -14.74
C ALA A 317 -9.47 22.02 -16.03
N VAL A 318 -9.12 21.41 -17.17
CA VAL A 318 -9.83 21.66 -18.43
C VAL A 318 -11.08 20.80 -18.45
N LEU A 319 -12.26 21.40 -18.65
CA LEU A 319 -13.51 20.67 -18.71
C LEU A 319 -13.67 19.94 -20.05
N PRO A 320 -13.82 18.61 -20.08
CA PRO A 320 -14.02 17.87 -21.32
C PRO A 320 -15.26 18.37 -22.08
N GLY A 321 -15.11 18.64 -23.38
CA GLY A 321 -16.22 19.07 -24.24
C GLY A 321 -16.67 20.53 -24.02
N ALA A 322 -16.12 21.25 -23.05
CA ALA A 322 -16.34 22.68 -22.85
C ALA A 322 -15.07 23.48 -23.16
N ASP A 323 -15.22 24.68 -23.71
CA ASP A 323 -14.11 25.64 -23.81
C ASP A 323 -13.93 26.37 -22.47
N ALA A 324 -13.62 25.62 -21.40
CA ALA A 324 -13.55 26.15 -20.04
C ALA A 324 -12.41 25.53 -19.23
N ILE A 325 -11.76 26.37 -18.43
CA ILE A 325 -10.75 25.99 -17.44
C ILE A 325 -11.27 26.46 -16.08
N VAL A 326 -11.40 25.54 -15.13
CA VAL A 326 -12.01 25.83 -13.84
C VAL A 326 -11.08 25.45 -12.70
N GLY A 327 -11.08 26.25 -11.64
CA GLY A 327 -10.50 25.84 -10.37
C GLY A 327 -11.28 24.66 -9.80
N THR A 328 -10.57 23.67 -9.25
CA THR A 328 -11.18 22.49 -8.65
C THR A 328 -10.62 22.27 -7.25
N ALA A 329 -11.32 21.48 -6.45
CA ALA A 329 -10.81 20.89 -5.20
C ALA A 329 -10.57 19.38 -5.38
N GLY A 330 -10.32 18.92 -6.62
CA GLY A 330 -10.13 17.50 -6.92
C GLY A 330 -8.87 16.89 -6.30
N PHE A 331 -7.95 17.73 -5.83
CA PHE A 331 -6.74 17.33 -5.14
C PHE A 331 -6.96 17.00 -3.64
N ASP A 332 -8.14 17.25 -3.07
CA ASP A 332 -8.44 16.83 -1.69
C ASP A 332 -8.52 15.29 -1.60
N THR A 333 -7.83 14.73 -0.60
CA THR A 333 -7.72 13.28 -0.40
C THR A 333 -8.40 12.78 0.88
N THR A 334 -9.34 13.56 1.44
CA THR A 334 -9.93 13.27 2.76
C THR A 334 -10.58 11.89 2.80
N HIS A 335 -11.31 11.53 1.75
CA HIS A 335 -11.95 10.22 1.62
C HIS A 335 -10.92 9.06 1.63
N LEU A 336 -9.77 9.24 0.96
CA LEU A 336 -8.68 8.27 0.95
C LEU A 336 -8.03 8.17 2.33
N VAL A 337 -7.75 9.30 2.98
CA VAL A 337 -7.16 9.31 4.33
C VAL A 337 -8.04 8.61 5.34
N LEU A 338 -9.35 8.91 5.38
CA LEU A 338 -10.28 8.27 6.30
C LEU A 338 -10.36 6.75 6.09
N ALA A 339 -10.33 6.29 4.83
CA ALA A 339 -10.32 4.86 4.53
C ALA A 339 -9.03 4.18 5.03
N PHE A 340 -7.87 4.83 4.86
CA PHE A 340 -6.58 4.29 5.33
C PHE A 340 -6.40 4.35 6.85
N GLU A 341 -6.98 5.34 7.52
CA GLU A 341 -7.01 5.41 8.99
C GLU A 341 -7.85 4.26 9.57
N MET A 342 -9.03 4.03 9.00
CA MET A 342 -9.87 2.89 9.39
C MET A 342 -9.16 1.55 9.12
N LEU A 343 -8.45 1.43 8.00
CA LEU A 343 -7.62 0.24 7.71
C LEU A 343 -6.52 0.05 8.76
N GLY A 344 -5.81 1.11 9.15
CA GLY A 344 -4.82 1.07 10.22
C GLY A 344 -5.39 0.58 11.55
N GLN A 345 -6.57 1.09 11.94
CA GLN A 345 -7.28 0.68 13.15
C GLN A 345 -7.77 -0.78 13.09
N ALA A 346 -8.29 -1.22 11.95
CA ALA A 346 -8.74 -2.60 11.75
C ALA A 346 -7.56 -3.59 11.84
N MET A 347 -6.41 -3.22 11.26
CA MET A 347 -5.17 -3.99 11.39
C MET A 347 -4.69 -4.08 12.84
N ALA A 348 -4.82 -3.02 13.63
CA ALA A 348 -4.49 -3.06 15.06
C ALA A 348 -5.39 -4.00 15.86
N ARG A 349 -6.70 -4.08 15.53
CA ARG A 349 -7.60 -5.07 16.13
C ARG A 349 -7.20 -6.49 15.79
N ALA A 350 -6.83 -6.75 14.53
CA ALA A 350 -6.32 -8.04 14.10
C ALA A 350 -5.00 -8.41 14.82
N ALA A 351 -4.09 -7.43 15.01
CA ALA A 351 -2.84 -7.61 15.75
C ALA A 351 -3.09 -8.02 17.20
N SER A 352 -3.93 -7.28 17.93
CA SER A 352 -4.27 -7.62 19.31
C SER A 352 -4.89 -9.01 19.43
N LEU A 353 -5.73 -9.40 18.47
CA LEU A 353 -6.35 -10.72 18.46
C LEU A 353 -5.32 -11.84 18.22
N ALA A 354 -4.43 -11.68 17.25
CA ALA A 354 -3.36 -12.64 16.96
C ALA A 354 -2.37 -12.75 18.12
N GLY A 355 -1.92 -11.62 18.68
CA GLY A 355 -1.06 -11.61 19.86
C GLY A 355 -1.69 -12.36 21.04
N ALA A 356 -2.98 -12.15 21.29
CA ALA A 356 -3.71 -12.91 22.32
C ALA A 356 -3.77 -14.42 22.02
N ARG A 357 -4.00 -14.85 20.77
CA ARG A 357 -3.95 -16.28 20.41
C ARG A 357 -2.58 -16.89 20.63
N ILE A 358 -1.50 -16.20 20.24
CA ILE A 358 -0.12 -16.66 20.47
C ILE A 358 0.10 -16.95 21.96
N LEU A 359 -0.28 -16.02 22.84
CA LEU A 359 -0.13 -16.22 24.28
C LEU A 359 -1.00 -17.37 24.81
N GLN A 360 -2.21 -17.55 24.27
CA GLN A 360 -3.08 -18.68 24.63
C GLN A 360 -2.46 -20.03 24.23
N LEU A 361 -1.80 -20.12 23.07
CA LEU A 361 -1.09 -21.33 22.66
C LEU A 361 0.08 -21.68 23.60
N MET A 362 0.72 -20.68 24.19
CA MET A 362 1.82 -20.86 25.14
C MET A 362 1.34 -21.17 26.58
N SER A 363 0.03 -21.15 26.84
CA SER A 363 -0.56 -21.43 28.15
C SER A 363 -0.90 -22.90 28.30
N ALA A 364 -0.21 -23.60 29.22
CA ALA A 364 -0.50 -25.00 29.55
C ALA A 364 -1.96 -25.19 30.00
N GLY A 365 -2.49 -24.24 30.78
CA GLY A 365 -3.87 -24.26 31.24
C GLY A 365 -4.89 -24.07 30.11
N THR A 366 -4.47 -23.59 28.94
CA THR A 366 -5.33 -23.42 27.77
C THR A 366 -5.19 -24.56 26.78
N THR A 367 -3.96 -24.99 26.48
CA THR A 367 -3.69 -26.01 25.46
C THR A 367 -3.69 -27.43 26.01
N GLY A 368 -3.36 -27.63 27.28
CA GLY A 368 -3.00 -28.94 27.85
C GLY A 368 -1.62 -29.43 27.40
N LEU A 369 -0.80 -28.55 26.80
CA LEU A 369 0.57 -28.83 26.37
C LEU A 369 1.57 -28.29 27.41
N PRO A 370 2.86 -28.66 27.32
CA PRO A 370 3.90 -28.05 28.15
C PRO A 370 3.84 -26.52 28.15
N ARG A 371 4.10 -25.90 29.31
CA ARG A 371 4.10 -24.45 29.46
C ARG A 371 5.09 -23.84 28.47
N PHE A 372 4.67 -22.78 27.78
CA PHE A 372 5.46 -22.11 26.74
C PHE A 372 5.85 -23.00 25.54
N LEU A 373 5.23 -24.17 25.42
CA LEU A 373 5.58 -25.17 24.41
C LEU A 373 7.07 -25.59 24.51
N ALA A 374 7.59 -25.58 25.74
CA ALA A 374 8.97 -25.95 26.01
C ALA A 374 9.22 -27.45 25.73
N PRO A 375 10.38 -27.80 25.15
CA PRO A 375 10.83 -29.18 25.08
C PRO A 375 11.06 -29.77 26.49
N ASP A 376 11.14 -31.10 26.55
CA ASP A 376 11.42 -31.84 27.78
C ASP A 376 12.90 -31.74 28.16
N GLN A 377 13.29 -30.57 28.66
CA GLN A 377 14.63 -30.22 29.08
C GLN A 377 14.56 -29.33 30.33
N ASP A 378 15.32 -29.70 31.36
CA ASP A 378 15.39 -28.93 32.61
C ASP A 378 15.81 -27.48 32.35
N GLY A 379 14.97 -26.55 32.82
CA GLY A 379 15.23 -25.12 32.71
C GLY A 379 14.95 -24.49 31.33
N SER A 380 14.44 -25.24 30.35
CA SER A 380 14.08 -24.67 29.04
C SER A 380 13.02 -23.58 29.15
N SER A 381 13.26 -22.47 28.45
CA SER A 381 12.32 -21.36 28.33
C SER A 381 11.30 -21.56 27.21
N GLY A 382 11.53 -22.51 26.32
CA GLY A 382 10.66 -22.76 25.16
C GLY A 382 10.43 -21.49 24.35
N LEU A 383 9.16 -21.19 24.06
CA LEU A 383 8.78 -19.98 23.35
C LEU A 383 8.47 -18.77 24.26
N ALA A 384 8.72 -18.84 25.57
CA ALA A 384 8.45 -17.72 26.48
C ALA A 384 9.13 -16.41 26.03
N PRO A 385 10.39 -16.38 25.56
CA PRO A 385 11.03 -15.13 25.11
C PRO A 385 10.33 -14.49 23.91
N LEU A 386 9.71 -15.27 23.01
CA LEU A 386 8.99 -14.77 21.84
C LEU A 386 7.81 -13.87 22.23
N GLN A 387 7.23 -14.07 23.42
CA GLN A 387 6.15 -13.22 23.94
C GLN A 387 6.55 -11.74 24.01
N LYS A 388 7.84 -11.45 24.28
CA LYS A 388 8.35 -10.06 24.33
C LYS A 388 8.27 -9.40 22.95
N THR A 389 8.69 -10.12 21.91
CA THR A 389 8.59 -9.64 20.52
C THR A 389 7.14 -9.45 20.10
N VAL A 390 6.26 -10.39 20.44
CA VAL A 390 4.82 -10.30 20.16
C VAL A 390 4.20 -9.09 20.86
N ALA A 391 4.47 -8.90 22.15
CA ALA A 391 3.96 -7.76 22.91
C ALA A 391 4.46 -6.43 22.35
N ALA A 392 5.75 -6.34 21.98
CA ALA A 392 6.32 -5.14 21.38
C ALA A 392 5.69 -4.82 20.01
N LEU A 393 5.50 -5.83 19.15
CA LEU A 393 4.84 -5.66 17.85
C LEU A 393 3.39 -5.17 18.00
N VAL A 394 2.62 -5.77 18.90
CA VAL A 394 1.23 -5.35 19.16
C VAL A 394 1.18 -3.91 19.69
N ALA A 395 2.09 -3.53 20.58
CA ALA A 395 2.17 -2.18 21.12
C ALA A 395 2.55 -1.14 20.05
N ASP A 396 3.54 -1.42 19.19
CA ASP A 396 3.95 -0.51 18.10
C ASP A 396 2.83 -0.37 17.06
N ILE A 397 2.17 -1.47 16.67
CA ILE A 397 0.99 -1.42 15.80
C ILE A 397 -0.11 -0.54 16.41
N ALA A 398 -0.43 -0.73 17.70
CA ALA A 398 -1.45 0.06 18.38
C ALA A 398 -1.10 1.56 18.41
N HIS A 399 0.16 1.91 18.67
CA HIS A 399 0.63 3.29 18.64
C HIS A 399 0.52 3.90 17.24
N ARG A 400 0.97 3.20 16.19
CA ARG A 400 0.90 3.70 14.81
C ARG A 400 -0.50 3.78 14.24
N SER A 401 -1.43 3.00 14.78
CA SER A 401 -2.85 3.02 14.39
C SER A 401 -3.60 4.24 14.93
N GLN A 402 -2.98 5.08 15.77
CA GLN A 402 -3.58 6.34 16.18
C GLN A 402 -3.75 7.24 14.95
N PRO A 403 -4.94 7.85 14.75
CA PRO A 403 -5.19 8.72 13.63
C PRO A 403 -4.22 9.90 13.57
N MET A 404 -3.88 10.33 12.35
CA MET A 404 -3.21 11.61 12.15
C MET A 404 -4.15 12.72 12.65
N PRO A 405 -3.65 13.71 13.42
CA PRO A 405 -4.46 14.86 13.81
C PRO A 405 -4.98 15.60 12.58
N ALA A 406 -6.23 16.06 12.63
CA ALA A 406 -6.83 16.88 11.58
C ALA A 406 -6.31 18.34 11.58
N THR A 407 -5.63 18.76 12.65
CA THR A 407 -5.10 20.11 12.77
C THR A 407 -3.75 20.21 12.05
N ILE A 408 -3.67 21.09 11.07
CA ILE A 408 -2.45 21.45 10.37
C ILE A 408 -2.08 22.92 10.63
N LEU A 409 -0.82 23.27 10.39
CA LEU A 409 -0.39 24.67 10.35
C LEU A 409 -0.73 25.23 8.97
N PRO A 410 -1.50 26.33 8.87
CA PRO A 410 -1.78 26.95 7.59
C PRO A 410 -0.48 27.43 6.93
N VAL A 411 -0.35 27.20 5.63
CA VAL A 411 0.78 27.67 4.82
C VAL A 411 0.29 28.57 3.69
N ALA A 412 1.22 29.03 2.85
CA ALA A 412 0.92 29.92 1.72
C ALA A 412 0.10 31.16 2.14
N ASP A 413 0.49 31.78 3.26
CA ASP A 413 -0.19 32.95 3.85
C ASP A 413 -1.68 32.73 4.16
N GLY A 414 -2.02 31.52 4.61
CA GLY A 414 -3.39 31.15 4.95
C GLY A 414 -4.25 30.72 3.76
N MET A 415 -3.70 30.68 2.55
CA MET A 415 -4.41 30.14 1.37
C MET A 415 -4.51 28.61 1.41
N GLU A 416 -3.50 27.94 1.96
CA GLU A 416 -3.50 26.49 2.19
C GLU A 416 -3.68 26.25 3.70
N ASP A 417 -4.91 26.45 4.17
CA ASP A 417 -5.31 26.39 5.58
C ASP A 417 -5.91 25.03 6.02
N TYR A 418 -6.02 24.09 5.07
CA TYR A 418 -6.48 22.72 5.27
C TYR A 418 -5.55 21.73 4.56
N ALA A 419 -5.32 20.54 5.16
CA ALA A 419 -4.69 19.43 4.47
C ALA A 419 -4.93 18.08 5.15
N THR A 420 -4.86 17.00 4.37
CA THR A 420 -5.19 15.63 4.82
C THR A 420 -4.00 14.84 5.40
N MET A 421 -2.77 15.26 5.09
CA MET A 421 -1.54 14.51 5.38
C MET A 421 -1.56 13.09 4.82
N ALA A 422 -2.02 12.90 3.59
CA ALA A 422 -2.20 11.57 2.99
C ALA A 422 -0.94 10.70 2.94
N VAL A 423 0.21 11.22 2.50
CA VAL A 423 1.47 10.44 2.41
C VAL A 423 1.87 9.78 3.75
N PRO A 424 1.98 10.50 4.88
CA PRO A 424 2.31 9.85 6.15
C PRO A 424 1.23 8.86 6.62
N VAL A 425 -0.05 9.08 6.31
CA VAL A 425 -1.14 8.14 6.62
C VAL A 425 -0.99 6.83 5.84
N VAL A 426 -0.83 6.87 4.51
CA VAL A 426 -0.63 5.63 3.73
C VAL A 426 0.65 4.90 4.12
N ARG A 427 1.72 5.63 4.45
CA ARG A 427 3.01 5.05 4.86
C ARG A 427 2.96 4.40 6.24
N LYS A 428 2.31 5.02 7.23
CA LYS A 428 2.14 4.37 8.55
C LYS A 428 1.29 3.10 8.42
N THR A 429 0.26 3.12 7.56
CA THR A 429 -0.58 1.94 7.27
C THR A 429 0.24 0.82 6.62
N ALA A 430 1.09 1.13 5.63
CA ALA A 430 2.02 0.14 5.05
C ALA A 430 2.94 -0.49 6.09
N SER A 431 3.49 0.33 7.00
CA SER A 431 4.35 -0.14 8.10
C SER A 431 3.60 -1.09 9.05
N ILE A 432 2.32 -0.82 9.35
CA ILE A 432 1.49 -1.72 10.17
C ILE A 432 1.31 -3.06 9.46
N GLY A 433 1.03 -3.06 8.15
CA GLY A 433 0.91 -4.29 7.35
C GLY A 433 2.17 -5.17 7.41
N GLY A 434 3.36 -4.57 7.32
CA GLY A 434 4.63 -5.27 7.48
C GLY A 434 4.77 -5.95 8.86
N MET A 435 4.46 -5.23 9.94
CA MET A 435 4.50 -5.77 11.30
C MET A 435 3.46 -6.87 11.54
N LEU A 436 2.27 -6.77 10.94
CA LEU A 436 1.28 -7.86 10.96
C LEU A 436 1.82 -9.13 10.30
N GLY A 437 2.59 -9.00 9.23
CA GLY A 437 3.24 -10.14 8.60
C GLY A 437 4.26 -10.83 9.52
N LEU A 438 4.97 -10.08 10.37
CA LEU A 438 5.88 -10.66 11.38
C LEU A 438 5.08 -11.36 12.49
N LEU A 439 3.97 -10.75 12.92
CA LEU A 439 3.10 -11.32 13.93
C LEU A 439 2.45 -12.63 13.46
N ALA A 440 2.02 -12.70 12.20
CA ALA A 440 1.49 -13.93 11.59
C ALA A 440 2.56 -15.03 11.55
N ALA A 441 3.81 -14.70 11.20
CA ALA A 441 4.92 -15.66 11.23
C ALA A 441 5.19 -16.18 12.66
N ALA A 442 5.13 -15.32 13.67
CA ALA A 442 5.25 -15.72 15.07
C ALA A 442 4.12 -16.66 15.51
N GLU A 443 2.88 -16.40 15.07
CA GLU A 443 1.74 -17.29 15.31
C GLU A 443 1.90 -18.63 14.61
N MET A 444 2.38 -18.65 13.37
CA MET A 444 2.66 -19.87 12.61
C MET A 444 3.72 -20.74 13.28
N ILE A 445 4.83 -20.15 13.75
CA ILE A 445 5.89 -20.88 14.49
C ILE A 445 5.33 -21.46 15.78
N THR A 446 4.57 -20.66 16.54
CA THR A 446 3.96 -21.08 17.81
C THR A 446 2.96 -22.22 17.59
N ALA A 447 2.10 -22.10 16.57
CA ALA A 447 1.12 -23.12 16.23
C ALA A 447 1.78 -24.41 15.74
N ALA A 448 2.80 -24.33 14.89
CA ALA A 448 3.54 -25.49 14.41
C ALA A 448 4.21 -26.25 15.57
N GLN A 449 4.81 -25.53 16.53
CA GLN A 449 5.37 -26.15 17.73
C GLN A 449 4.30 -26.83 18.58
N ALA A 450 3.14 -26.19 18.78
CA ALA A 450 2.04 -26.79 19.52
C ALA A 450 1.45 -28.03 18.84
N ILE A 451 1.38 -28.03 17.50
CA ILE A 451 0.93 -29.19 16.71
C ILE A 451 1.87 -30.37 16.88
N ASP A 452 3.18 -30.15 16.84
CA ASP A 452 4.16 -31.25 16.98
C ASP A 452 4.10 -31.93 18.36
N LEU A 453 3.69 -31.18 19.39
CA LEU A 453 3.49 -31.68 20.74
C LEU A 453 2.16 -32.45 20.90
N ARG A 454 1.38 -32.64 19.82
CA ARG A 454 0.13 -33.41 19.81
C ARG A 454 0.29 -34.68 18.97
N PRO A 455 0.75 -35.79 19.56
CA PRO A 455 0.86 -37.04 18.82
C PRO A 455 -0.53 -37.52 18.35
N GLY A 456 -0.60 -37.94 17.09
CA GLY A 456 -1.81 -38.54 16.50
C GLY A 456 -2.88 -37.56 16.00
N HIS A 457 -2.70 -36.24 16.18
CA HIS A 457 -3.61 -35.23 15.65
C HIS A 457 -3.47 -35.12 14.12
N ARG A 458 -4.56 -35.30 13.37
CA ARG A 458 -4.54 -35.22 11.90
C ARG A 458 -5.02 -33.86 11.42
N LEU A 459 -4.07 -33.07 10.92
CA LEU A 459 -4.33 -31.75 10.34
C LEU A 459 -5.23 -31.82 9.10
N GLY A 460 -5.98 -30.74 8.87
CA GLY A 460 -6.60 -30.44 7.57
C GLY A 460 -5.57 -30.34 6.44
N LEU A 461 -6.01 -30.50 5.20
CA LEU A 461 -5.13 -30.50 4.03
C LEU A 461 -4.40 -29.17 3.84
N GLY A 462 -5.08 -28.04 4.08
CA GLY A 462 -4.47 -26.71 4.00
C GLY A 462 -3.49 -26.45 5.13
N THR A 463 -3.91 -26.71 6.37
CA THR A 463 -3.05 -26.56 7.56
C THR A 463 -1.86 -27.52 7.54
N ALA A 464 -2.01 -28.76 7.05
CA ALA A 464 -0.90 -29.70 6.85
C ALA A 464 0.14 -29.18 5.86
N ARG A 465 -0.30 -28.56 4.74
CA ARG A 465 0.62 -27.94 3.78
C ARG A 465 1.40 -26.79 4.40
N HIS A 466 0.74 -25.89 5.11
CA HIS A 466 1.42 -24.79 5.78
C HIS A 466 2.36 -25.29 6.87
N HIS A 467 1.94 -26.25 7.70
CA HIS A 467 2.77 -26.87 8.74
C HIS A 467 4.05 -27.48 8.15
N ALA A 468 3.91 -28.33 7.12
CA ALA A 468 5.06 -28.93 6.45
C ALA A 468 6.01 -27.88 5.87
N ALA A 469 5.45 -26.79 5.32
CA ALA A 469 6.25 -25.74 4.72
C ALA A 469 6.95 -24.85 5.77
N ILE A 470 6.32 -24.59 6.91
CA ILE A 470 6.95 -23.99 8.09
C ILE A 470 8.10 -24.87 8.54
N ARG A 471 7.91 -26.20 8.66
CA ARG A 471 8.95 -27.12 9.16
C ARG A 471 10.15 -27.27 8.23
N ARG A 472 10.02 -26.94 6.95
CA ARG A 472 11.17 -26.82 6.03
C ARG A 472 12.07 -25.62 6.34
N LEU A 473 11.52 -24.55 6.91
CA LEU A 473 12.23 -23.30 7.20
C LEU A 473 12.57 -23.15 8.69
N VAL A 474 11.73 -23.72 9.56
CA VAL A 474 11.79 -23.58 11.01
C VAL A 474 11.66 -24.98 11.63
N PRO A 475 12.79 -25.65 11.94
CA PRO A 475 12.79 -26.91 12.65
C PRO A 475 12.08 -26.83 14.01
N ALA A 476 11.54 -27.96 14.47
CA ALA A 476 10.92 -28.06 15.79
C ALA A 476 11.91 -27.62 16.89
N LEU A 477 11.40 -26.94 17.91
CA LEU A 477 12.22 -26.50 19.03
C LEU A 477 12.48 -27.71 19.95
N ALA A 478 13.64 -28.34 19.78
CA ALA A 478 14.10 -29.45 20.62
C ALA A 478 14.95 -28.99 21.81
N GLU A 479 15.61 -27.84 21.67
CA GLU A 479 16.39 -27.16 22.71
C GLU A 479 16.25 -25.64 22.52
N ASP A 480 16.52 -24.87 23.58
CA ASP A 480 16.46 -23.41 23.52
C ASP A 480 17.46 -22.85 22.50
N ARG A 481 16.97 -22.05 21.55
CA ARG A 481 17.77 -21.38 20.53
C ARG A 481 17.13 -20.08 20.07
N SER A 482 17.92 -19.25 19.39
CA SER A 482 17.39 -18.01 18.81
C SER A 482 16.46 -18.31 17.63
N LEU A 483 15.21 -17.83 17.73
CA LEU A 483 14.22 -17.88 16.65
C LEU A 483 14.21 -16.63 15.77
N ALA A 484 15.12 -15.67 16.03
CA ALA A 484 15.10 -14.37 15.36
C ALA A 484 15.32 -14.50 13.84
N HIS A 485 16.27 -15.34 13.42
CA HIS A 485 16.55 -15.57 12.00
C HIS A 485 15.37 -16.24 11.30
N GLU A 486 14.82 -17.28 11.91
CA GLU A 486 13.73 -18.09 11.37
C GLU A 486 12.42 -17.31 11.27
N LEU A 487 12.12 -16.46 12.26
CA LEU A 487 10.99 -15.55 12.19
C LEU A 487 11.10 -14.62 10.98
N GLN A 488 12.30 -14.07 10.73
CA GLN A 488 12.56 -13.19 9.59
C GLN A 488 12.51 -13.94 8.26
N GLU A 489 13.06 -15.15 8.22
CA GLU A 489 13.04 -16.00 7.04
C GLU A 489 11.62 -16.43 6.68
N LEU A 490 10.84 -16.92 7.65
CA LEU A 490 9.44 -17.27 7.44
C LEU A 490 8.63 -16.04 7.00
N HIS A 491 8.82 -14.89 7.63
CA HIS A 491 8.15 -13.65 7.21
C HIS A 491 8.43 -13.27 5.75
N ARG A 492 9.69 -13.43 5.30
CA ARG A 492 10.09 -13.20 3.90
C ARG A 492 9.50 -14.25 2.95
N ALA A 493 9.55 -15.53 3.33
CA ALA A 493 9.04 -16.64 2.52
C ALA A 493 7.52 -16.57 2.35
N LEU A 494 6.78 -16.07 3.34
CA LEU A 494 5.35 -15.76 3.22
C LEU A 494 5.06 -14.62 2.21
N GLY A 495 6.10 -13.91 1.74
CA GLY A 495 6.03 -12.85 0.72
C GLY A 495 6.17 -13.36 -0.71
N SER A 496 6.72 -14.56 -0.88
CA SER A 496 6.65 -15.34 -2.12
C SER A 496 5.36 -16.16 -2.14
N ALA A 497 4.78 -16.41 -3.32
CA ALA A 497 3.53 -17.16 -3.50
C ALA A 497 3.60 -18.65 -3.09
N ASP A 498 4.65 -19.06 -2.38
CA ASP A 498 5.01 -20.45 -2.10
C ASP A 498 4.50 -20.97 -0.74
N LEU A 499 3.94 -20.11 0.12
CA LEU A 499 3.48 -20.44 1.47
C LEU A 499 2.05 -20.05 1.79
#